data_AF-A0A953YYM3-F1
#
_entry.id   AF-A0A953YYM3-F1
#
_cell.length_a   1.000
_cell.length_b   1.000
_cell.length_c   1.000
_cell.angle_alpha   90.00
_cell.angle_beta   90.00
_cell.angle_gamma   90.00
#
_symmetry.space_group_name_H-M   'P 1'
#
loop_
_entity.id
_entity.type
_entity.pdbx_description
1 polymer ?
#
loop_
_entity_poly.entity_id
_entity_poly.type
_entity_poly.pdbx_seq_one_letter_code
_entity_poly.pdbx_strand_id
1 'polypeptide(L)'
;EARDMMKAKLAEWTAAGYHFNLDWLLRSVNTVLTGEAKFQHLHDKGADEVQDALKRANKHIDTCLNLISGRLGLDHDRVFFGRFGVPVMVRYLDQHQGSMDEKERDKLLFWFVQAGMWGRFSGSTESYIDQDLAALDGPDGGLDKLIEQLRLWHGGLRTEPGHFGGWSLGARFYPVLYLITRMGQARDWGTGLPLKASLLGKMSRLDVHHIFPKAQLYKRDYKKTVVNALANFCFLTKDTNIDISDTLPEEYFPEVERAHPGALASQWIPDDKSLWKIENYPAFLEARKALLADEMNKRMEDLLHGDTRWLAGATAPAVEQPDTIGGITSEKEEELLEAINEWVEEMGLPRGELSYDFADPSTGEQRAVFDLAWPNGIQEELSQPVAVLLNEGADVISIASQAGYRCFTTPDAFRDYVQSDILVQESSSA
;
A
#
# COMPACT_ATOMS: atom_id res chain seq x y z
N GLU A 1 30.32 -9.87 -6.00
CA GLU A 1 29.76 -9.53 -7.34
C GLU A 1 28.23 -9.57 -7.38
N ALA A 2 27.55 -10.73 -7.30
CA ALA A 2 26.07 -10.77 -7.38
C ALA A 2 25.37 -9.97 -6.26
N ARG A 3 25.84 -10.08 -5.01
CA ARG A 3 25.34 -9.29 -3.87
C ARG A 3 25.55 -7.79 -4.05
N ASP A 4 26.66 -7.38 -4.65
CA ASP A 4 26.98 -5.98 -4.90
C ASP A 4 26.07 -5.41 -6.00
N MET A 5 25.78 -6.21 -7.04
CA MET A 5 24.84 -5.84 -8.10
C MET A 5 23.41 -5.70 -7.56
N MET A 6 22.98 -6.59 -6.66
CA MET A 6 21.69 -6.47 -5.96
C MET A 6 21.62 -5.21 -5.11
N LYS A 7 22.65 -4.94 -4.29
CA LYS A 7 22.73 -3.70 -3.50
C LYS A 7 22.67 -2.44 -4.35
N ALA A 8 23.39 -2.42 -5.47
CA ALA A 8 23.38 -1.29 -6.41
C ALA A 8 21.98 -1.05 -6.99
N LYS A 9 21.27 -2.13 -7.36
CA LYS A 9 19.92 -2.02 -7.90
C LYS A 9 18.88 -1.59 -6.85
N LEU A 10 18.98 -2.11 -5.63
CA LEU A 10 18.15 -1.65 -4.51
C LEU A 10 18.37 -0.14 -4.26
N ALA A 11 19.61 0.33 -4.28
CA ALA A 11 19.91 1.76 -4.13
C ALA A 11 19.33 2.63 -5.27
N GLU A 12 19.27 2.10 -6.50
CA GLU A 12 18.62 2.76 -7.63
C GLU A 12 17.11 2.91 -7.40
N TRP A 13 16.43 1.85 -6.95
CA TRP A 13 14.99 1.92 -6.62
C TRP A 13 14.72 2.82 -5.41
N THR A 14 15.57 2.80 -4.39
CA THR A 14 15.52 3.74 -3.26
C THR A 14 15.60 5.19 -3.73
N ALA A 15 16.52 5.49 -4.65
CA ALA A 15 16.63 6.83 -5.24
C ALA A 15 15.40 7.23 -6.07
N ALA A 16 14.67 6.24 -6.60
CA ALA A 16 13.39 6.41 -7.29
C ALA A 16 12.17 6.44 -6.34
N GLY A 17 12.37 6.28 -5.02
CA GLY A 17 11.30 6.36 -4.01
C GLY A 17 10.66 5.02 -3.64
N TYR A 18 11.23 3.88 -4.03
CA TYR A 18 10.77 2.54 -3.64
C TYR A 18 11.78 1.86 -2.72
N HIS A 19 11.33 1.36 -1.57
CA HIS A 19 12.20 0.76 -0.57
C HIS A 19 12.00 -0.76 -0.54
N PHE A 20 12.86 -1.47 -1.29
CA PHE A 20 12.90 -2.94 -1.28
C PHE A 20 14.10 -3.45 -0.47
N ASN A 21 13.99 -4.69 -0.01
CA ASN A 21 15.09 -5.39 0.67
C ASN A 21 15.66 -6.51 -0.21
N LEU A 22 16.77 -7.09 0.24
CA LEU A 22 17.48 -8.14 -0.50
C LEU A 22 16.62 -9.40 -0.68
N ASP A 23 15.86 -9.77 0.33
CA ASP A 23 15.00 -10.95 0.35
C ASP A 23 13.85 -10.82 -0.67
N TRP A 24 13.19 -9.68 -0.73
CA TRP A 24 12.19 -9.37 -1.77
C TRP A 24 12.77 -9.47 -3.19
N LEU A 25 13.99 -8.95 -3.40
CA LEU A 25 14.66 -9.04 -4.69
C LEU A 25 15.01 -10.50 -5.01
N LEU A 26 15.56 -11.23 -4.05
CA LEU A 26 15.89 -12.65 -4.21
C LEU A 26 14.66 -13.49 -4.54
N ARG A 27 13.49 -13.20 -3.95
CA ARG A 27 12.23 -13.84 -4.35
C ARG A 27 11.92 -13.59 -5.82
N SER A 28 12.01 -12.35 -6.28
CA SER A 28 11.79 -12.02 -7.70
C SER A 28 12.77 -12.77 -8.62
N VAL A 29 14.05 -12.86 -8.24
CA VAL A 29 15.05 -13.65 -8.98
C VAL A 29 14.70 -15.13 -8.98
N ASN A 30 14.26 -15.67 -7.84
CA ASN A 30 13.90 -17.08 -7.71
C ASN A 30 12.71 -17.43 -8.61
N THR A 31 11.67 -16.59 -8.65
CA THR A 31 10.52 -16.84 -9.55
C THR A 31 10.92 -16.91 -11.02
N VAL A 32 11.88 -16.08 -11.46
CA VAL A 32 12.44 -16.13 -12.83
C VAL A 32 13.25 -17.42 -13.05
N LEU A 33 14.05 -17.81 -12.06
CA LEU A 33 15.00 -18.91 -12.18
C LEU A 33 14.35 -20.30 -12.07
N THR A 34 13.38 -20.47 -11.18
CA THR A 34 12.80 -21.76 -10.81
C THR A 34 11.31 -21.86 -11.16
N GLY A 35 10.61 -20.72 -11.27
CA GLY A 35 9.15 -20.69 -11.36
C GLY A 35 8.44 -20.80 -10.00
N GLU A 36 9.19 -20.74 -8.89
CA GLU A 36 8.66 -20.89 -7.54
C GLU A 36 9.13 -19.73 -6.65
N ALA A 37 8.35 -19.40 -5.62
CA ALA A 37 8.72 -18.41 -4.61
C ALA A 37 9.71 -18.98 -3.59
N LYS A 38 9.51 -20.24 -3.19
CA LYS A 38 10.32 -20.90 -2.14
C LYS A 38 11.75 -21.14 -2.59
N PHE A 39 12.70 -20.87 -1.72
CA PHE A 39 14.14 -20.99 -2.01
C PHE A 39 14.66 -22.45 -2.05
N GLN A 40 13.79 -23.46 -2.08
CA GLN A 40 14.16 -24.86 -1.96
C GLN A 40 15.12 -25.33 -3.06
N HIS A 41 15.05 -24.77 -4.27
CA HIS A 41 15.86 -25.19 -5.42
C HIS A 41 16.98 -24.23 -5.80
N LEU A 42 17.16 -23.13 -5.06
CA LEU A 42 18.15 -22.10 -5.41
C LEU A 42 19.60 -22.63 -5.24
N HIS A 43 19.83 -23.50 -4.26
CA HIS A 43 21.14 -24.08 -3.98
C HIS A 43 21.63 -25.07 -5.05
N ASP A 44 20.73 -25.56 -5.91
CA ASP A 44 21.02 -26.47 -7.00
C ASP A 44 21.46 -25.74 -8.29
N LYS A 45 21.48 -24.41 -8.30
CA LYS A 45 21.71 -23.58 -9.51
C LYS A 45 23.13 -23.06 -9.59
N GLY A 46 23.67 -23.02 -10.82
CA GLY A 46 24.99 -22.47 -11.09
C GLY A 46 25.03 -20.94 -10.93
N ALA A 47 26.20 -20.40 -10.61
CA ALA A 47 26.39 -18.96 -10.45
C ALA A 47 25.99 -18.16 -11.70
N ASP A 48 26.29 -18.68 -12.89
CA ASP A 48 25.96 -18.05 -14.17
C ASP A 48 24.44 -17.99 -14.40
N GLU A 49 23.70 -19.05 -14.03
CA GLU A 49 22.23 -19.09 -14.14
C GLU A 49 21.59 -18.06 -13.22
N VAL A 50 22.09 -17.94 -11.97
CA VAL A 50 21.62 -16.96 -11.00
C VAL A 50 21.91 -15.54 -11.49
N GLN A 51 23.08 -15.29 -12.07
CA GLN A 51 23.45 -13.97 -12.58
C GLN A 51 22.58 -13.57 -13.78
N ASP A 52 22.27 -14.50 -14.67
CA ASP A 52 21.38 -14.28 -15.80
C ASP A 52 19.93 -14.03 -15.35
N ALA A 53 19.42 -14.83 -14.41
CA ALA A 53 18.10 -14.62 -13.81
C ALA A 53 17.99 -13.27 -13.11
N LEU A 54 19.02 -12.83 -12.38
CA LEU A 54 19.05 -11.52 -11.74
C LEU A 54 18.98 -10.37 -12.76
N LYS A 55 19.66 -10.48 -13.91
CA LYS A 55 19.58 -9.48 -14.99
C LYS A 55 18.16 -9.38 -15.55
N ARG A 56 17.51 -10.52 -15.82
CA ARG A 56 16.13 -10.55 -16.32
C ARG A 56 15.14 -10.03 -15.28
N ALA A 57 15.24 -10.49 -14.03
CA ALA A 57 14.40 -10.02 -12.93
C ALA A 57 14.49 -8.50 -12.78
N ASN A 58 15.69 -7.91 -12.73
CA ASN A 58 15.86 -6.47 -12.64
C ASN A 58 15.15 -5.70 -13.78
N LYS A 59 15.32 -6.16 -15.03
CA LYS A 59 14.63 -5.56 -16.19
C LYS A 59 13.10 -5.63 -16.06
N HIS A 60 12.58 -6.76 -15.62
CA HIS A 60 11.14 -6.96 -15.48
C HIS A 60 10.56 -6.21 -14.27
N ILE A 61 11.32 -6.09 -13.17
CA ILE A 61 10.95 -5.23 -12.03
C ILE A 61 10.85 -3.77 -12.50
N ASP A 62 11.87 -3.26 -13.21
CA ASP A 62 11.83 -1.90 -13.77
C ASP A 62 10.61 -1.71 -14.68
N THR A 63 10.26 -2.73 -15.48
CA THR A 63 9.05 -2.71 -16.32
C THR A 63 7.79 -2.64 -15.46
N CYS A 64 7.67 -3.47 -14.42
CA CYS A 64 6.52 -3.46 -13.50
C CYS A 64 6.37 -2.11 -12.79
N LEU A 65 7.44 -1.56 -12.24
CA LEU A 65 7.41 -0.27 -11.55
C LEU A 65 7.00 0.87 -12.50
N ASN A 66 7.50 0.87 -13.74
CA ASN A 66 7.10 1.84 -14.75
C ASN A 66 5.61 1.71 -15.15
N LEU A 67 5.11 0.48 -15.26
CA LEU A 67 3.69 0.22 -15.54
C LEU A 67 2.80 0.68 -14.39
N ILE A 68 3.16 0.32 -13.16
CA ILE A 68 2.40 0.65 -11.94
C ILE A 68 2.39 2.17 -11.73
N SER A 69 3.56 2.82 -11.76
CA SER A 69 3.66 4.28 -11.63
C SER A 69 2.98 5.01 -12.78
N GLY A 70 3.23 4.61 -14.03
CA GLY A 70 2.73 5.32 -15.21
C GLY A 70 1.22 5.18 -15.43
N ARG A 71 0.65 4.01 -15.14
CA ARG A 71 -0.78 3.72 -15.41
C ARG A 71 -1.66 3.88 -14.18
N LEU A 72 -1.19 3.47 -13.00
CA LEU A 72 -1.95 3.51 -11.74
C LEU A 72 -1.61 4.74 -10.89
N GLY A 73 -0.49 5.40 -11.19
CA GLY A 73 -0.02 6.56 -10.43
C GLY A 73 0.69 6.21 -9.13
N LEU A 74 0.88 4.93 -8.80
CA LEU A 74 1.54 4.49 -7.57
C LEU A 74 3.05 4.59 -7.75
N ASP A 75 3.61 5.70 -7.26
CA ASP A 75 4.90 6.23 -7.69
C ASP A 75 5.96 6.25 -6.57
N HIS A 76 5.64 5.77 -5.36
CA HIS A 76 6.56 5.69 -4.24
C HIS A 76 6.08 4.67 -3.19
N ASP A 77 6.98 4.27 -2.27
CA ASP A 77 6.78 3.15 -1.34
C ASP A 77 5.51 3.24 -0.49
N ARG A 78 5.19 4.44 0.02
CA ARG A 78 4.02 4.67 0.90
C ARG A 78 2.68 4.33 0.27
N VAL A 79 2.58 4.44 -1.06
CA VAL A 79 1.37 4.09 -1.82
C VAL A 79 1.55 2.80 -2.61
N PHE A 80 2.72 2.17 -2.51
CA PHE A 80 3.03 0.93 -3.22
C PHE A 80 2.54 -0.30 -2.45
N PHE A 81 1.22 -0.46 -2.39
CA PHE A 81 0.58 -1.67 -1.90
C PHE A 81 0.86 -2.89 -2.78
N GLY A 82 0.65 -4.10 -2.24
CA GLY A 82 0.77 -5.33 -3.03
C GLY A 82 2.19 -5.62 -3.53
N ARG A 83 3.23 -5.16 -2.83
CA ARG A 83 4.65 -5.32 -3.23
C ARG A 83 5.06 -6.74 -3.65
N PHE A 84 4.45 -7.76 -3.05
CA PHE A 84 4.70 -9.17 -3.34
C PHE A 84 3.96 -9.71 -4.58
N GLY A 85 3.09 -8.90 -5.20
CA GLY A 85 2.57 -9.18 -6.54
C GLY A 85 3.61 -8.95 -7.64
N VAL A 86 4.65 -8.16 -7.38
CA VAL A 86 5.72 -7.88 -8.37
C VAL A 86 6.47 -9.16 -8.78
N PRO A 87 6.92 -10.06 -7.88
CA PRO A 87 7.48 -11.36 -8.28
C PRO A 87 6.61 -12.14 -9.28
N VAL A 88 5.28 -12.16 -9.09
CA VAL A 88 4.34 -12.82 -10.02
C VAL A 88 4.31 -12.12 -11.37
N MET A 89 4.22 -10.78 -11.39
CA MET A 89 4.28 -10.00 -12.63
C MET A 89 5.62 -10.18 -13.35
N VAL A 90 6.73 -10.25 -12.60
CA VAL A 90 8.08 -10.47 -13.13
C VAL A 90 8.17 -11.82 -13.83
N ARG A 91 7.64 -12.90 -13.21
CA ARG A 91 7.55 -14.21 -13.85
C ARG A 91 6.71 -14.14 -15.13
N TYR A 92 5.55 -13.50 -15.07
CA TYR A 92 4.68 -13.34 -16.24
C TYR A 92 5.43 -12.70 -17.41
N LEU A 93 6.14 -11.61 -17.16
CA LEU A 93 6.90 -10.89 -18.19
C LEU A 93 8.11 -11.68 -18.70
N ASP A 94 8.74 -12.51 -17.87
CA ASP A 94 9.87 -13.36 -18.27
C ASP A 94 9.44 -14.50 -19.19
N GLN A 95 8.24 -15.05 -18.97
CA GLN A 95 7.65 -16.10 -19.83
C GLN A 95 6.99 -15.54 -21.10
N HIS A 96 6.56 -14.29 -21.06
CA HIS A 96 5.83 -13.67 -22.16
C HIS A 96 6.76 -13.33 -23.35
N GLN A 97 6.41 -13.84 -24.54
CA GLN A 97 7.15 -13.55 -25.76
C GLN A 97 6.61 -12.31 -26.47
N GLY A 98 7.37 -11.22 -26.44
CA GLY A 98 7.04 -9.98 -27.15
C GLY A 98 6.60 -8.85 -26.23
N SER A 99 5.95 -7.83 -26.81
CA SER A 99 5.37 -6.73 -26.06
C SER A 99 3.91 -7.02 -25.76
N MET A 100 3.49 -6.87 -24.50
CA MET A 100 2.07 -6.88 -24.14
C MET A 100 1.32 -5.77 -24.87
N ASP A 101 0.11 -6.06 -25.35
CA ASP A 101 -0.79 -5.01 -25.80
C ASP A 101 -1.42 -4.25 -24.61
N GLU A 102 -2.17 -3.20 -24.91
CA GLU A 102 -2.80 -2.38 -23.88
C GLU A 102 -3.81 -3.16 -23.02
N LYS A 103 -4.56 -4.11 -23.59
CA LYS A 103 -5.57 -4.88 -22.86
C LYS A 103 -4.92 -5.86 -21.91
N GLU A 104 -3.88 -6.54 -22.36
CA GLU A 104 -3.11 -7.48 -21.56
C GLU A 104 -2.38 -6.76 -20.42
N ARG A 105 -1.70 -5.65 -20.73
CA ARG A 105 -1.04 -4.79 -19.74
C ARG A 105 -2.01 -4.32 -18.66
N ASP A 106 -3.15 -3.77 -19.05
CA ASP A 106 -4.12 -3.24 -18.09
C ASP A 106 -4.81 -4.37 -17.30
N LYS A 107 -4.98 -5.56 -17.87
CA LYS A 107 -5.49 -6.74 -17.16
C LYS A 107 -4.53 -7.27 -16.11
N LEU A 108 -3.21 -7.27 -16.38
CA LEU A 108 -2.19 -7.58 -15.39
C LEU A 108 -2.22 -6.56 -14.24
N LEU A 109 -2.38 -5.27 -14.56
CA LEU A 109 -2.50 -4.21 -13.55
C LEU A 109 -3.81 -4.30 -12.76
N PHE A 110 -4.92 -4.72 -13.38
CA PHE A 110 -6.16 -5.02 -12.67
C PHE A 110 -5.94 -6.10 -11.62
N TRP A 111 -5.27 -7.21 -11.97
CA TRP A 111 -4.92 -8.25 -11.01
C TRP A 111 -4.03 -7.70 -9.88
N PHE A 112 -3.00 -6.93 -10.19
CA PHE A 112 -2.10 -6.34 -9.19
C PHE A 112 -2.87 -5.48 -8.18
N VAL A 113 -3.76 -4.61 -8.67
CA VAL A 113 -4.58 -3.73 -7.83
C VAL A 113 -5.51 -4.54 -6.93
N GLN A 114 -6.19 -5.55 -7.48
CA GLN A 114 -7.09 -6.41 -6.71
C GLN A 114 -6.32 -7.22 -5.65
N ALA A 115 -5.15 -7.77 -5.99
CA ALA A 115 -4.31 -8.51 -5.04
C ALA A 115 -3.81 -7.61 -3.90
N GLY A 116 -3.38 -6.39 -4.20
CA GLY A 116 -2.97 -5.41 -3.19
C GLY A 116 -4.12 -4.92 -2.31
N MET A 117 -5.24 -4.51 -2.92
CA MET A 117 -6.43 -3.97 -2.23
C MET A 117 -7.02 -4.95 -1.22
N TRP A 118 -6.98 -6.24 -1.53
CA TRP A 118 -7.53 -7.27 -0.66
C TRP A 118 -6.51 -7.89 0.30
N GLY A 119 -5.23 -7.50 0.24
CA GLY A 119 -4.19 -8.03 1.13
C GLY A 119 -3.83 -9.47 0.82
N ARG A 120 -3.84 -9.85 -0.47
CA ARG A 120 -3.51 -11.20 -0.96
C ARG A 120 -2.18 -11.74 -0.42
N PHE A 121 -1.24 -10.85 -0.15
CA PHE A 121 0.11 -11.18 0.32
C PHE A 121 0.42 -10.68 1.74
N SER A 122 -0.59 -10.28 2.53
CA SER A 122 -0.39 -9.83 3.91
C SER A 122 -0.27 -10.99 4.92
N GLY A 123 -0.63 -12.21 4.49
CA GLY A 123 -0.53 -13.44 5.27
C GLY A 123 0.61 -14.34 4.80
N SER A 124 0.28 -15.53 4.28
CA SER A 124 1.26 -16.51 3.80
C SER A 124 1.85 -16.15 2.43
N THR A 125 2.70 -15.13 2.36
CA THR A 125 3.25 -14.55 1.11
C THR A 125 3.75 -15.60 0.12
N GLU A 126 4.65 -16.49 0.51
CA GLU A 126 5.27 -17.47 -0.41
C GLU A 126 4.26 -18.46 -0.96
N SER A 127 3.40 -19.02 -0.11
CA SER A 127 2.35 -19.95 -0.52
C SER A 127 1.41 -19.35 -1.55
N TYR A 128 1.13 -18.05 -1.42
CA TYR A 128 0.24 -17.33 -2.30
C TYR A 128 0.91 -16.92 -3.61
N ILE A 129 2.19 -16.53 -3.57
CA ILE A 129 2.98 -16.38 -4.80
C ILE A 129 3.03 -17.71 -5.55
N ASP A 130 3.35 -18.84 -4.91
CA ASP A 130 3.40 -20.17 -5.57
C ASP A 130 2.07 -20.54 -6.24
N GLN A 131 0.92 -20.27 -5.59
CA GLN A 131 -0.40 -20.50 -6.18
C GLN A 131 -0.64 -19.65 -7.42
N ASP A 132 -0.23 -18.38 -7.37
CA ASP A 132 -0.40 -17.44 -8.46
C ASP A 132 0.54 -17.76 -9.65
N LEU A 133 1.78 -18.19 -9.38
CA LEU A 133 2.72 -18.68 -10.40
C LEU A 133 2.17 -19.94 -11.10
N ALA A 134 1.61 -20.88 -10.33
CA ALA A 134 0.98 -22.07 -10.89
C ALA A 134 -0.25 -21.75 -11.77
N ALA A 135 -0.92 -20.61 -11.53
CA ALA A 135 -2.03 -20.14 -12.36
C ALA A 135 -1.56 -19.56 -13.71
N LEU A 136 -0.33 -19.03 -13.75
CA LEU A 136 0.31 -18.55 -14.97
C LEU A 136 0.86 -19.69 -15.83
N ASP A 137 1.32 -20.77 -15.20
CA ASP A 137 1.96 -21.89 -15.88
C ASP A 137 0.98 -22.82 -16.64
N GLY A 138 1.50 -23.47 -17.68
CA GLY A 138 0.82 -24.50 -18.46
C GLY A 138 0.04 -24.00 -19.69
N PRO A 139 -0.47 -24.92 -20.54
CA PRO A 139 -1.12 -24.57 -21.82
C PRO A 139 -2.38 -23.73 -21.68
N ASP A 140 -3.07 -23.90 -20.55
CA ASP A 140 -4.30 -23.18 -20.20
C ASP A 140 -4.02 -22.06 -19.17
N GLY A 141 -2.75 -21.77 -18.88
CA GLY A 141 -2.32 -20.74 -17.92
C GLY A 141 -2.53 -19.31 -18.42
N GLY A 142 -2.29 -18.33 -17.55
CA GLY A 142 -2.26 -16.91 -17.91
C GLY A 142 -3.18 -16.03 -17.07
N LEU A 143 -3.37 -14.78 -17.50
CA LEU A 143 -4.04 -13.74 -16.70
C LEU A 143 -5.48 -14.09 -16.30
N ASP A 144 -6.23 -14.76 -17.16
CA ASP A 144 -7.61 -15.17 -16.84
C ASP A 144 -7.64 -16.16 -15.67
N LYS A 145 -6.73 -17.15 -15.65
CA LYS A 145 -6.63 -18.09 -14.53
C LYS A 145 -6.12 -17.42 -13.26
N LEU A 146 -5.17 -16.49 -13.40
CA LEU A 146 -4.64 -15.73 -12.29
C LEU A 146 -5.73 -14.88 -11.61
N ILE A 147 -6.61 -14.24 -12.39
CA ILE A 147 -7.77 -13.50 -11.86
C ILE A 147 -8.82 -14.44 -11.27
N GLU A 148 -9.10 -15.59 -11.88
CA GLU A 148 -10.04 -16.56 -11.33
C GLU A 148 -9.55 -17.13 -9.99
N GLN A 149 -8.24 -17.39 -9.82
CA GLN A 149 -7.66 -17.76 -8.52
C GLN A 149 -7.91 -16.69 -7.45
N LEU A 150 -7.69 -15.42 -7.80
CA LEU A 150 -7.95 -14.31 -6.88
C LEU A 150 -9.43 -14.23 -6.48
N ARG A 151 -10.33 -14.46 -7.44
CA ARG A 151 -11.79 -14.49 -7.23
C ARG A 151 -12.23 -15.69 -6.38
N LEU A 152 -11.60 -16.85 -6.53
CA LEU A 152 -11.88 -18.02 -5.69
C LEU A 152 -11.43 -17.82 -4.24
N TRP A 153 -10.37 -17.05 -4.04
CA TRP A 153 -9.86 -16.72 -2.71
C TRP A 153 -10.68 -15.62 -2.01
N HIS A 154 -10.94 -14.49 -2.68
CA HIS A 154 -11.63 -13.34 -2.09
C HIS A 154 -13.16 -13.40 -2.21
N GLY A 155 -13.67 -14.05 -3.26
CA GLY A 155 -15.03 -13.89 -3.72
C GLY A 155 -15.16 -12.75 -4.74
N GLY A 156 -16.19 -11.92 -4.60
CA GLY A 156 -16.43 -10.81 -5.52
C GLY A 156 -15.26 -9.81 -5.59
N LEU A 157 -14.98 -9.29 -6.79
CA LEU A 157 -13.91 -8.30 -7.03
C LEU A 157 -14.45 -6.85 -7.13
N ARG A 158 -15.73 -6.66 -6.79
CA ARG A 158 -16.39 -5.35 -6.80
C ARG A 158 -16.16 -4.64 -5.46
N THR A 159 -15.78 -3.38 -5.52
CA THR A 159 -15.62 -2.53 -4.35
C THR A 159 -17.00 -2.04 -3.87
N GLU A 160 -17.30 -2.27 -2.59
CA GLU A 160 -18.44 -1.68 -1.87
C GLU A 160 -18.07 -0.47 -1.02
N PRO A 161 -19.04 0.39 -0.64
CA PRO A 161 -18.81 1.54 0.23
C PRO A 161 -18.14 1.18 1.57
N GLY A 162 -18.48 0.01 2.12
CA GLY A 162 -17.94 -0.47 3.39
C GLY A 162 -16.41 -0.58 3.42
N HIS A 163 -15.76 -0.85 2.27
CA HIS A 163 -14.31 -0.98 2.20
C HIS A 163 -13.57 0.35 2.40
N PHE A 164 -14.24 1.49 2.20
CA PHE A 164 -13.72 2.82 2.54
C PHE A 164 -13.98 3.19 4.01
N GLY A 165 -14.31 2.22 4.86
CA GLY A 165 -14.53 2.38 6.30
C GLY A 165 -13.25 2.44 7.15
N GLY A 166 -12.10 2.06 6.59
CA GLY A 166 -10.82 2.05 7.29
C GLY A 166 -10.39 3.44 7.79
N TRP A 167 -9.47 3.42 8.76
CA TRP A 167 -8.88 4.59 9.37
C TRP A 167 -7.37 4.35 9.55
N SER A 168 -6.56 5.42 9.56
CA SER A 168 -5.08 5.40 9.47
C SER A 168 -4.50 5.28 8.05
N LEU A 169 -3.18 5.51 7.95
CA LEU A 169 -2.41 5.35 6.72
C LEU A 169 -2.16 3.89 6.33
N GLY A 170 -2.31 2.95 7.27
CA GLY A 170 -2.15 1.51 7.02
C GLY A 170 -3.43 0.80 6.61
N ALA A 171 -4.55 1.52 6.50
CA ALA A 171 -5.75 0.97 5.90
C ALA A 171 -5.46 0.56 4.45
N ARG A 172 -5.82 -0.68 4.06
CA ARG A 172 -5.58 -1.22 2.70
C ARG A 172 -6.12 -0.32 1.58
N PHE A 173 -7.14 0.48 1.89
CA PHE A 173 -7.78 1.41 0.95
C PHE A 173 -7.15 2.81 0.90
N TYR A 174 -6.19 3.14 1.77
CA TYR A 174 -5.46 4.41 1.66
C TYR A 174 -4.67 4.52 0.34
N PRO A 175 -3.86 3.53 -0.07
CA PRO A 175 -3.25 3.50 -1.40
C PRO A 175 -4.27 3.50 -2.54
N VAL A 176 -5.46 2.90 -2.33
CA VAL A 176 -6.56 2.91 -3.31
C VAL A 176 -7.11 4.32 -3.52
N LEU A 177 -7.27 5.11 -2.44
CA LEU A 177 -7.66 6.52 -2.56
C LEU A 177 -6.64 7.32 -3.39
N TYR A 178 -5.35 7.06 -3.19
CA TYR A 178 -4.29 7.68 -3.99
C TYR A 178 -4.34 7.24 -5.45
N LEU A 179 -4.51 5.94 -5.71
CA LEU A 179 -4.68 5.36 -7.04
C LEU A 179 -5.82 6.05 -7.81
N ILE A 180 -7.02 6.13 -7.24
CA ILE A 180 -8.17 6.74 -7.92
C ILE A 180 -7.97 8.25 -8.09
N THR A 181 -7.28 8.92 -7.17
CA THR A 181 -6.89 10.34 -7.31
C THR A 181 -6.03 10.56 -8.55
N ARG A 182 -5.00 9.72 -8.73
CA ARG A 182 -4.08 9.80 -9.89
C ARG A 182 -4.77 9.37 -11.19
N MET A 183 -5.43 8.21 -11.22
CA MET A 183 -6.11 7.70 -12.41
C MET A 183 -7.29 8.56 -12.84
N GLY A 184 -8.09 9.03 -11.89
CA GLY A 184 -9.25 9.89 -12.09
C GLY A 184 -8.89 11.33 -12.45
N GLN A 185 -7.61 11.72 -12.35
CA GLN A 185 -7.13 13.07 -12.55
C GLN A 185 -7.88 14.09 -11.67
N ALA A 186 -8.05 13.72 -10.39
CA ALA A 186 -8.58 14.59 -9.35
C ALA A 186 -7.86 15.94 -9.37
N ARG A 187 -8.59 17.03 -9.11
CA ARG A 187 -8.07 18.39 -9.21
C ARG A 187 -7.75 18.94 -7.83
N ASP A 188 -6.65 19.66 -7.76
CA ASP A 188 -6.27 20.48 -6.63
C ASP A 188 -7.29 21.60 -6.42
N TRP A 189 -7.70 21.84 -5.18
CA TRP A 189 -8.76 22.81 -4.86
C TRP A 189 -8.30 24.26 -4.91
N GLY A 190 -7.00 24.54 -4.79
CA GLY A 190 -6.46 25.90 -4.87
C GLY A 190 -6.15 26.32 -6.30
N THR A 191 -5.63 25.40 -7.11
CA THR A 191 -5.16 25.68 -8.49
C THR A 191 -6.11 25.20 -9.59
N GLY A 192 -7.03 24.27 -9.29
CA GLY A 192 -7.90 23.64 -10.28
C GLY A 192 -7.18 22.66 -11.22
N LEU A 193 -5.87 22.45 -11.03
CA LEU A 193 -5.06 21.60 -11.89
C LEU A 193 -5.15 20.13 -11.48
N PRO A 194 -5.06 19.18 -12.43
CA PRO A 194 -4.97 17.76 -12.11
C PRO A 194 -3.76 17.44 -11.22
N LEU A 195 -3.98 16.63 -10.19
CA LEU A 195 -2.97 16.12 -9.27
C LEU A 195 -2.14 15.01 -9.94
N LYS A 196 -1.33 15.36 -10.93
CA LYS A 196 -0.44 14.42 -11.67
C LYS A 196 0.94 14.31 -11.02
N ALA A 197 1.62 13.18 -11.26
CA ALA A 197 2.97 12.94 -10.74
C ALA A 197 4.02 13.90 -11.33
N SER A 198 3.77 14.47 -12.51
CA SER A 198 4.69 15.37 -13.23
C SER A 198 4.69 16.83 -12.76
N LEU A 199 4.10 17.12 -11.60
CA LEU A 199 4.16 18.47 -11.02
C LEU A 199 5.56 18.70 -10.41
N LEU A 200 6.25 19.74 -10.89
CA LEU A 200 7.65 20.03 -10.53
C LEU A 200 7.75 20.91 -9.27
N GLY A 201 8.50 20.45 -8.26
CA GLY A 201 8.85 21.22 -7.07
C GLY A 201 8.50 20.52 -5.76
N LYS A 202 9.24 20.80 -4.66
CA LYS A 202 8.98 20.19 -3.34
C LYS A 202 7.56 20.47 -2.81
N MET A 203 6.97 21.59 -3.21
CA MET A 203 5.60 22.01 -2.83
C MET A 203 4.51 21.33 -3.69
N SER A 204 4.88 20.62 -4.75
CA SER A 204 3.97 19.84 -5.60
C SER A 204 3.74 18.42 -5.09
N ARG A 205 4.36 18.03 -3.97
CA ARG A 205 4.06 16.76 -3.29
C ARG A 205 2.62 16.81 -2.81
N LEU A 206 1.93 15.67 -2.94
CA LEU A 206 0.57 15.52 -2.46
C LEU A 206 0.58 15.39 -0.95
N ASP A 207 -0.12 16.30 -0.29
CA ASP A 207 -0.41 16.23 1.13
C ASP A 207 -1.80 15.66 1.34
N VAL A 208 -1.95 14.85 2.39
CA VAL A 208 -3.25 14.38 2.85
C VAL A 208 -3.95 15.53 3.55
N HIS A 209 -5.12 15.91 3.04
CA HIS A 209 -5.98 16.91 3.65
C HIS A 209 -7.17 16.26 4.34
N HIS A 210 -7.40 16.61 5.61
CA HIS A 210 -8.62 16.28 6.34
C HIS A 210 -9.72 17.24 5.92
N ILE A 211 -10.65 16.76 5.09
CA ILE A 211 -11.75 17.55 4.53
C ILE A 211 -12.49 18.30 5.64
N PHE A 212 -12.91 17.56 6.67
CA PHE A 212 -13.32 18.13 7.95
C PHE A 212 -12.09 18.18 8.88
N PRO A 213 -11.67 19.38 9.30
CA PRO A 213 -10.44 19.55 10.08
C PRO A 213 -10.46 18.79 11.41
N LYS A 214 -9.36 18.08 11.72
CA LYS A 214 -9.21 17.31 12.97
C LYS A 214 -9.55 18.12 14.21
N ALA A 215 -9.02 19.35 14.29
CA ALA A 215 -9.23 20.23 15.44
C ALA A 215 -10.71 20.56 15.68
N GLN A 216 -11.51 20.69 14.61
CA GLN A 216 -12.94 21.00 14.70
C GLN A 216 -13.76 19.77 15.09
N LEU A 217 -13.34 18.59 14.64
CA LEU A 217 -13.98 17.31 15.00
C LEU A 217 -13.68 16.92 16.45
N TYR A 218 -12.44 17.08 16.93
CA TYR A 218 -12.10 16.79 18.33
C TYR A 218 -12.81 17.71 19.32
N LYS A 219 -13.07 18.98 18.97
CA LYS A 219 -13.91 19.90 19.77
C LYS A 219 -15.36 19.42 19.95
N ARG A 220 -15.80 18.43 19.16
CA ARG A 220 -17.13 17.81 19.19
C ARG A 220 -17.09 16.35 19.65
N ASP A 221 -16.01 15.96 20.32
CA ASP A 221 -15.83 14.64 20.93
C ASP A 221 -15.87 13.45 19.95
N TYR A 222 -15.61 13.70 18.65
CA TYR A 222 -15.42 12.60 17.70
C TYR A 222 -14.18 11.77 18.07
N LYS A 223 -14.33 10.44 18.04
CA LYS A 223 -13.25 9.48 18.32
C LYS A 223 -12.16 9.54 17.25
N LYS A 224 -10.92 9.19 17.61
CA LYS A 224 -9.74 9.12 16.72
C LYS A 224 -10.04 8.37 15.40
N THR A 225 -10.74 7.24 15.46
CA THR A 225 -11.09 6.42 14.30
C THR A 225 -12.03 7.13 13.33
N VAL A 226 -12.98 7.92 13.86
CA VAL A 226 -13.95 8.70 13.08
C VAL A 226 -13.31 9.98 12.51
N VAL A 227 -12.41 10.61 13.26
CA VAL A 227 -11.64 11.79 12.78
C VAL A 227 -10.70 11.42 11.63
N ASN A 228 -10.04 10.26 11.74
CA ASN A 228 -9.09 9.75 10.76
C ASN A 228 -9.72 8.75 9.77
N ALA A 229 -11.04 8.81 9.58
CA ALA A 229 -11.72 7.98 8.60
C ALA A 229 -11.18 8.29 7.19
N LEU A 230 -10.92 7.25 6.39
CA LEU A 230 -10.38 7.42 5.04
C LEU A 230 -11.29 8.29 4.15
N ALA A 231 -12.61 8.16 4.31
CA ALA A 231 -13.59 9.01 3.63
C ALA A 231 -13.56 10.49 4.08
N ASN A 232 -12.74 10.88 5.07
CA ASN A 232 -12.44 12.27 5.40
C ASN A 232 -11.15 12.77 4.74
N PHE A 233 -10.43 11.95 3.97
CA PHE A 233 -9.16 12.33 3.37
C PHE A 233 -9.33 12.68 1.89
N CYS A 234 -8.61 13.70 1.45
CA CYS A 234 -8.37 13.96 0.03
C CYS A 234 -6.89 14.33 -0.15
N PHE A 235 -6.44 14.46 -1.39
CA PHE A 235 -5.08 14.89 -1.68
C PHE A 235 -5.10 16.29 -2.26
N LEU A 236 -4.18 17.14 -1.80
CA LEU A 236 -3.98 18.50 -2.27
C LEU A 236 -2.50 18.77 -2.42
N THR A 237 -2.15 19.83 -3.15
CA THR A 237 -0.81 20.40 -3.05
C THR A 237 -0.57 20.96 -1.64
N LYS A 238 0.69 20.95 -1.19
CA LYS A 238 1.07 21.44 0.13
C LYS A 238 0.61 22.88 0.38
N ASP A 239 0.77 23.76 -0.61
CA ASP A 239 0.35 25.16 -0.53
C ASP A 239 -1.17 25.27 -0.29
N THR A 240 -1.96 24.56 -1.10
CA THR A 240 -3.43 24.56 -0.94
C THR A 240 -3.85 23.99 0.43
N ASN A 241 -3.19 22.92 0.90
CA ASN A 241 -3.49 22.34 2.21
C ASN A 241 -3.23 23.34 3.35
N ILE A 242 -2.12 24.09 3.28
CA ILE A 242 -1.78 25.15 4.25
C ILE A 242 -2.79 26.29 4.19
N ASP A 243 -3.18 26.72 2.98
CA ASP A 243 -4.11 27.84 2.77
C ASP A 243 -5.51 27.55 3.34
N ILE A 244 -6.01 26.31 3.20
CA ILE A 244 -7.31 25.91 3.75
C ILE A 244 -7.27 25.80 5.29
N SER A 245 -6.16 25.32 5.85
CA SER A 245 -5.94 25.22 7.31
C SER A 245 -7.09 24.46 8.03
N ASP A 246 -7.67 25.03 9.08
CA ASP A 246 -8.77 24.45 9.88
C ASP A 246 -10.15 25.01 9.54
N THR A 247 -10.30 25.58 8.34
CA THR A 247 -11.57 26.10 7.80
C THR A 247 -12.56 24.96 7.54
N LEU A 248 -13.85 25.18 7.85
CA LEU A 248 -14.88 24.16 7.67
C LEU A 248 -15.34 24.05 6.21
N PRO A 249 -15.71 22.83 5.74
CA PRO A 249 -16.19 22.63 4.36
C PRO A 249 -17.34 23.55 3.95
N GLU A 250 -18.28 23.83 4.85
CA GLU A 250 -19.40 24.74 4.56
C GLU A 250 -18.96 26.17 4.20
N GLU A 251 -17.75 26.57 4.59
CA GLU A 251 -17.16 27.87 4.32
C GLU A 251 -16.30 27.84 3.04
N TYR A 252 -15.35 26.90 2.93
CA TYR A 252 -14.37 26.91 1.83
C TYR A 252 -14.84 26.18 0.56
N PHE A 253 -15.75 25.20 0.63
CA PHE A 253 -16.25 24.51 -0.57
C PHE A 253 -16.95 25.45 -1.56
N PRO A 254 -17.83 26.40 -1.15
CA PRO A 254 -18.38 27.39 -2.05
C PRO A 254 -17.32 28.23 -2.77
N GLU A 255 -16.19 28.52 -2.12
CA GLU A 255 -15.11 29.30 -2.70
C GLU A 255 -14.32 28.51 -3.72
N VAL A 256 -13.94 27.28 -3.37
CA VAL A 256 -13.30 26.32 -4.28
C VAL A 256 -14.16 26.15 -5.53
N GLU A 257 -15.46 25.93 -5.37
CA GLU A 257 -16.32 25.59 -6.50
C GLU A 257 -16.70 26.80 -7.36
N ARG A 258 -16.62 28.02 -6.78
CA ARG A 258 -16.70 29.27 -7.54
C ARG A 258 -15.43 29.53 -8.34
N ALA A 259 -14.26 29.23 -7.78
CA ALA A 259 -12.97 29.44 -8.43
C ALA A 259 -12.70 28.38 -9.52
N HIS A 260 -13.03 27.12 -9.22
CA HIS A 260 -12.67 25.95 -10.03
C HIS A 260 -13.84 24.97 -10.20
N PRO A 261 -14.86 25.31 -11.02
CA PRO A 261 -16.01 24.46 -11.29
C PRO A 261 -15.67 22.98 -11.57
N GLY A 262 -16.23 22.08 -10.77
CA GLY A 262 -16.04 20.63 -10.81
C GLY A 262 -14.85 20.12 -10.00
N ALA A 263 -14.11 20.97 -9.27
CA ALA A 263 -12.96 20.53 -8.48
C ALA A 263 -13.40 19.63 -7.31
N LEU A 264 -14.50 19.94 -6.64
CA LEU A 264 -15.04 19.12 -5.56
C LEU A 264 -15.55 17.78 -6.08
N ALA A 265 -16.29 17.79 -7.19
CA ALA A 265 -16.78 16.57 -7.85
C ALA A 265 -15.62 15.66 -8.31
N SER A 266 -14.49 16.23 -8.73
CA SER A 266 -13.29 15.47 -9.12
C SER A 266 -12.61 14.73 -7.96
N GLN A 267 -12.96 15.07 -6.71
CA GLN A 267 -12.49 14.42 -5.48
C GLN A 267 -13.62 13.72 -4.72
N TRP A 268 -14.71 13.42 -5.43
CA TRP A 268 -15.88 12.65 -4.95
C TRP A 268 -16.52 13.26 -3.70
N ILE A 269 -16.59 14.59 -3.65
CA ILE A 269 -17.34 15.32 -2.63
C ILE A 269 -18.83 15.27 -3.00
N PRO A 270 -19.73 14.87 -2.06
CA PRO A 270 -21.17 14.93 -2.27
C PRO A 270 -21.63 16.35 -2.61
N ASP A 271 -22.51 16.48 -3.59
CA ASP A 271 -23.03 17.77 -4.08
C ASP A 271 -24.12 18.37 -3.17
N ASP A 272 -24.72 17.56 -2.30
CA ASP A 272 -25.63 18.02 -1.27
C ASP A 272 -24.91 18.88 -0.23
N LYS A 273 -25.12 20.20 -0.34
CA LYS A 273 -24.57 21.21 0.56
C LYS A 273 -24.96 21.03 2.02
N SER A 274 -26.03 20.31 2.32
CA SER A 274 -26.38 19.99 3.70
C SER A 274 -25.29 19.13 4.36
N LEU A 275 -24.63 18.26 3.59
CA LEU A 275 -23.55 17.38 4.06
C LEU A 275 -22.23 18.11 4.31
N TRP A 276 -22.09 19.36 3.86
CA TRP A 276 -20.87 20.15 4.10
C TRP A 276 -20.79 20.70 5.52
N LYS A 277 -21.91 20.64 6.25
CA LYS A 277 -22.00 21.07 7.64
C LYS A 277 -21.44 20.01 8.58
N ILE A 278 -20.70 20.44 9.58
CA ILE A 278 -20.05 19.54 10.53
C ILE A 278 -21.04 18.73 11.37
N GLU A 279 -22.28 19.21 11.55
CA GLU A 279 -23.36 18.46 12.19
C GLU A 279 -23.76 17.22 11.40
N ASN A 280 -23.52 17.21 10.08
CA ASN A 280 -23.83 16.12 9.17
C ASN A 280 -22.60 15.28 8.80
N TYR A 281 -21.48 15.45 9.51
CA TYR A 281 -20.22 14.75 9.23
C TYR A 281 -20.36 13.23 9.07
N PRO A 282 -21.10 12.48 9.92
CA PRO A 282 -21.29 11.04 9.71
C PRO A 282 -22.02 10.72 8.40
N ALA A 283 -23.04 11.50 8.04
CA ALA A 283 -23.76 11.33 6.78
C ALA A 283 -22.89 11.68 5.56
N PHE A 284 -22.02 12.69 5.69
CA PHE A 284 -21.01 13.01 4.68
C PHE A 284 -20.08 11.83 4.40
N LEU A 285 -19.57 11.17 5.46
CA LEU A 285 -18.70 10.01 5.30
C LEU A 285 -19.39 8.89 4.53
N GLU A 286 -20.63 8.55 4.88
CA GLU A 286 -21.39 7.49 4.19
C GLU A 286 -21.66 7.84 2.71
N ALA A 287 -22.08 9.07 2.42
CA ALA A 287 -22.28 9.52 1.05
C ALA A 287 -20.98 9.48 0.24
N ARG A 288 -19.86 9.91 0.84
CA ARG A 288 -18.55 9.92 0.17
C ARG A 288 -18.01 8.51 -0.06
N LYS A 289 -18.18 7.57 0.89
CA LYS A 289 -17.81 6.16 0.70
C LYS A 289 -18.48 5.55 -0.54
N ALA A 290 -19.74 5.86 -0.79
CA ALA A 290 -20.44 5.40 -1.97
C ALA A 290 -19.81 5.93 -3.26
N LEU A 291 -19.52 7.23 -3.32
CA LEU A 291 -18.87 7.85 -4.49
C LEU A 291 -17.46 7.30 -4.74
N LEU A 292 -16.69 7.05 -3.68
CA LEU A 292 -15.35 6.46 -3.77
C LEU A 292 -15.39 5.01 -4.28
N ALA A 293 -16.36 4.21 -3.82
CA ALA A 293 -16.57 2.85 -4.31
C ALA A 293 -16.97 2.81 -5.78
N ASP A 294 -17.88 3.70 -6.20
CA ASP A 294 -18.28 3.82 -7.60
C ASP A 294 -17.11 4.21 -8.50
N GLU A 295 -16.29 5.16 -8.08
CA GLU A 295 -15.08 5.53 -8.82
C GLU A 295 -14.09 4.37 -8.91
N MET A 296 -13.84 3.67 -7.81
CA MET A 296 -12.90 2.55 -7.81
C MET A 296 -13.34 1.48 -8.80
N ASN A 297 -14.63 1.11 -8.77
CA ASN A 297 -15.19 0.16 -9.74
C ASN A 297 -15.07 0.67 -11.18
N LYS A 298 -15.31 1.96 -11.43
CA LYS A 298 -15.10 2.56 -12.75
C LYS A 298 -13.66 2.44 -13.22
N ARG A 299 -12.67 2.68 -12.35
CA ARG A 299 -11.25 2.48 -12.71
C ARG A 299 -10.91 1.02 -12.99
N MET A 300 -11.54 0.10 -12.27
CA MET A 300 -11.38 -1.33 -12.55
C MET A 300 -12.01 -1.75 -13.88
N GLU A 301 -13.19 -1.22 -14.22
CA GLU A 301 -13.83 -1.41 -15.53
C GLU A 301 -12.96 -0.87 -16.68
N ASP A 302 -12.34 0.29 -16.49
CA ASP A 302 -11.40 0.88 -17.45
C ASP A 302 -10.20 -0.05 -17.70
N LEU A 303 -9.59 -0.62 -16.65
CA LEU A 303 -8.47 -1.56 -16.78
C LEU A 303 -8.88 -2.88 -17.44
N LEU A 304 -10.15 -3.28 -17.34
CA LEU A 304 -10.68 -4.48 -17.98
C LEU A 304 -11.11 -4.24 -19.44
N HIS A 305 -11.03 -3.01 -19.95
CA HIS A 305 -11.46 -2.66 -21.31
C HIS A 305 -12.89 -3.14 -21.62
N GLY A 306 -13.77 -3.10 -20.61
CA GLY A 306 -15.16 -3.56 -20.71
C GLY A 306 -15.40 -5.06 -20.48
N ASP A 307 -14.39 -5.88 -20.18
CA ASP A 307 -14.56 -7.29 -19.75
C ASP A 307 -15.08 -7.38 -18.30
N THR A 308 -16.30 -6.91 -18.06
CA THR A 308 -16.86 -6.75 -16.71
C THR A 308 -17.30 -8.06 -16.05
N ARG A 309 -17.09 -9.22 -16.67
CA ARG A 309 -17.42 -10.54 -16.09
C ARG A 309 -16.71 -10.78 -14.75
N TRP A 310 -15.54 -10.19 -14.55
CA TRP A 310 -14.76 -10.27 -13.32
C TRP A 310 -15.36 -9.46 -12.17
N LEU A 311 -16.11 -8.42 -12.51
CA LEU A 311 -16.84 -7.57 -11.56
C LEU A 311 -18.29 -8.04 -11.36
N ALA A 312 -18.73 -9.04 -12.15
CA ALA A 312 -20.05 -9.63 -12.05
C ALA A 312 -20.10 -10.71 -10.95
N GLY A 313 -21.07 -10.60 -10.05
CA GLY A 313 -21.30 -11.54 -8.97
C GLY A 313 -21.83 -10.86 -7.73
N ALA A 314 -22.44 -11.63 -6.82
CA ALA A 314 -22.71 -11.14 -5.48
C ALA A 314 -21.36 -10.85 -4.83
N THR A 315 -21.19 -9.64 -4.29
CA THR A 315 -20.16 -9.35 -3.30
C THR A 315 -20.28 -10.39 -2.19
N ALA A 316 -19.15 -10.89 -1.70
CA ALA A 316 -19.17 -11.65 -0.46
C ALA A 316 -19.95 -10.80 0.55
N PRO A 317 -20.90 -11.37 1.32
CA PRO A 317 -21.68 -10.57 2.27
C PRO A 317 -20.69 -9.75 3.08
N ALA A 318 -20.91 -8.43 3.15
CA ALA A 318 -20.10 -7.52 3.92
C ALA A 318 -20.01 -8.08 5.33
N VAL A 319 -18.94 -8.83 5.60
CA VAL A 319 -18.55 -9.16 6.95
C VAL A 319 -18.27 -7.79 7.53
N GLU A 320 -18.96 -7.41 8.61
CA GLU A 320 -18.55 -6.27 9.42
C GLU A 320 -17.07 -6.52 9.70
N GLN A 321 -16.20 -5.84 8.96
CA GLN A 321 -14.78 -6.04 9.13
C GLN A 321 -14.52 -5.67 10.58
N PRO A 322 -13.92 -6.57 11.39
CA PRO A 322 -13.60 -6.23 12.76
C PRO A 322 -12.82 -4.91 12.71
N ASP A 323 -13.13 -3.99 13.64
CA ASP A 323 -12.47 -2.70 13.73
C ASP A 323 -10.96 -2.96 13.70
N THR A 324 -10.32 -2.76 12.53
CA THR A 324 -8.88 -2.91 12.43
C THR A 324 -8.28 -1.89 13.38
N ILE A 325 -7.44 -2.36 14.29
CA ILE A 325 -6.85 -1.52 15.32
C ILE A 325 -5.40 -1.18 15.00
N GLY A 326 -5.02 0.03 15.37
CA GLY A 326 -3.68 0.58 15.20
C GLY A 326 -3.40 1.23 13.86
N GLY A 327 -2.22 1.84 13.76
CA GLY A 327 -1.66 2.41 12.55
C GLY A 327 -1.42 3.91 12.64
N ILE A 328 -0.54 4.39 11.75
CA ILE A 328 -0.05 5.76 11.73
C ILE A 328 -1.19 6.75 11.45
N THR A 329 -1.36 7.72 12.33
CA THR A 329 -2.50 8.66 12.30
C THR A 329 -2.13 10.13 12.19
N SER A 330 -0.83 10.46 12.23
CA SER A 330 -0.35 11.83 12.05
C SER A 330 0.98 11.89 11.32
N GLU A 331 1.23 13.01 10.63
CA GLU A 331 2.51 13.29 9.97
C GLU A 331 3.68 13.27 10.97
N LYS A 332 3.47 13.80 12.18
CA LYS A 332 4.49 13.78 13.23
C LYS A 332 4.85 12.36 13.69
N GLU A 333 3.85 11.48 13.80
CA GLU A 333 4.06 10.06 14.13
C GLU A 333 4.82 9.36 13.01
N GLU A 334 4.45 9.64 11.77
CA GLU A 334 5.15 9.16 10.57
C GLU A 334 6.62 9.62 10.53
N GLU A 335 6.89 10.90 10.75
CA GLU A 335 8.25 11.47 10.82
C GLU A 335 9.11 10.81 11.89
N LEU A 336 8.52 10.48 13.05
CA LEU A 336 9.23 9.79 14.12
C LEU A 336 9.60 8.35 13.74
N LEU A 337 8.68 7.63 13.09
CA LEU A 337 8.92 6.25 12.64
C LEU A 337 9.94 6.22 11.49
N GLU A 338 9.89 7.20 10.60
CA GLU A 338 10.87 7.36 9.54
C GLU A 338 12.26 7.67 10.12
N ALA A 339 12.35 8.54 11.13
CA ALA A 339 13.60 8.82 11.84
C ALA A 339 14.14 7.59 12.61
N ILE A 340 13.28 6.65 13.02
CA ILE A 340 13.73 5.35 13.54
C ILE A 340 14.36 4.53 12.42
N ASN A 341 13.69 4.43 11.25
CA ASN A 341 14.19 3.69 10.11
C ASN A 341 15.53 4.24 9.57
N GLU A 342 15.66 5.56 9.44
CA GLU A 342 16.92 6.22 9.06
C GLU A 342 18.05 5.85 10.03
N TRP A 343 17.77 5.88 11.34
CA TRP A 343 18.75 5.52 12.36
C TRP A 343 19.14 4.04 12.32
N VAL A 344 18.19 3.12 12.10
CA VAL A 344 18.47 1.67 11.96
C VAL A 344 19.38 1.43 10.74
N GLU A 345 19.11 2.12 9.64
CA GLU A 345 19.91 2.04 8.41
C GLU A 345 21.32 2.61 8.60
N GLU A 346 21.48 3.71 9.35
CA GLU A 346 22.79 4.25 9.76
C GLU A 346 23.61 3.24 10.57
N MET A 347 22.95 2.36 11.33
CA MET A 347 23.59 1.27 12.07
C MET A 347 23.90 0.05 11.18
N GLY A 348 23.61 0.10 9.88
CA GLY A 348 23.86 -0.98 8.93
C GLY A 348 22.82 -2.10 8.95
N LEU A 349 21.69 -1.88 9.64
CA LEU A 349 20.60 -2.84 9.80
C LEU A 349 19.47 -2.54 8.79
N PRO A 350 18.64 -3.54 8.42
CA PRO A 350 17.55 -3.33 7.48
C PRO A 350 16.42 -2.49 8.10
N ARG A 351 15.77 -1.67 7.28
CA ARG A 351 14.59 -0.88 7.65
C ARG A 351 13.40 -1.79 7.98
N GLY A 352 12.54 -1.32 8.86
CA GLY A 352 11.26 -1.95 9.17
C GLY A 352 10.17 -1.53 8.21
N GLU A 353 9.11 -2.33 8.15
CA GLU A 353 7.92 -2.08 7.35
C GLU A 353 7.00 -1.10 8.09
N LEU A 354 6.78 0.08 7.49
CA LEU A 354 5.84 1.07 8.00
C LEU A 354 4.39 0.63 7.75
N SER A 355 3.50 0.92 8.70
CA SER A 355 2.07 0.56 8.60
C SER A 355 1.87 -0.91 8.23
N TYR A 356 2.59 -1.80 8.91
CA TYR A 356 2.61 -3.23 8.64
C TYR A 356 1.22 -3.85 8.87
N ASP A 357 0.70 -4.46 7.81
CA ASP A 357 -0.60 -5.12 7.77
C ASP A 357 -0.51 -6.51 8.41
N PHE A 358 -0.77 -6.58 9.72
CA PHE A 358 -0.81 -7.84 10.45
C PHE A 358 -2.14 -8.55 10.20
N ALA A 359 -2.11 -9.57 9.34
CA ALA A 359 -3.29 -10.31 8.91
C ALA A 359 -3.29 -11.77 9.39
N ASP A 360 -4.46 -12.39 9.40
CA ASP A 360 -4.59 -13.84 9.54
C ASP A 360 -3.86 -14.55 8.38
N PRO A 361 -2.89 -15.45 8.65
CA PRO A 361 -2.10 -16.08 7.60
C PRO A 361 -2.88 -16.98 6.64
N SER A 362 -4.09 -17.40 7.01
CA SER A 362 -4.93 -18.34 6.28
C SER A 362 -6.04 -17.66 5.47
N THR A 363 -6.67 -16.63 6.05
CA THR A 363 -7.76 -15.89 5.40
C THR A 363 -7.29 -14.60 4.75
N GLY A 364 -6.14 -14.06 5.17
CA GLY A 364 -5.68 -12.73 4.76
C GLY A 364 -6.47 -11.58 5.40
N GLU A 365 -7.36 -11.87 6.36
CA GLU A 365 -8.12 -10.87 7.09
C GLU A 365 -7.20 -10.00 7.95
N GLN A 366 -7.25 -8.67 7.75
CA GLN A 366 -6.46 -7.71 8.53
C GLN A 366 -6.91 -7.71 9.99
N ARG A 367 -5.99 -8.01 10.93
CA ARG A 367 -6.26 -8.05 12.37
C ARG A 367 -5.82 -6.78 13.08
N ALA A 368 -4.67 -6.23 12.69
CA ALA A 368 -4.13 -4.98 13.22
C ALA A 368 -3.18 -4.34 12.21
N VAL A 369 -2.91 -3.05 12.39
CA VAL A 369 -1.81 -2.35 11.70
C VAL A 369 -0.77 -2.00 12.75
N PHE A 370 0.47 -2.45 12.54
CA PHE A 370 1.60 -2.04 13.38
C PHE A 370 2.31 -0.85 12.74
N ASP A 371 2.71 0.15 13.54
CA ASP A 371 3.28 1.38 12.99
C ASP A 371 4.59 1.15 12.24
N LEU A 372 5.47 0.34 12.83
CA LEU A 372 6.73 -0.09 12.22
C LEU A 372 7.06 -1.49 12.71
N ALA A 373 7.27 -2.43 11.79
CA ALA A 373 7.51 -3.82 12.15
C ALA A 373 8.65 -4.47 11.37
N TRP A 374 9.37 -5.38 12.03
CA TRP A 374 10.28 -6.36 11.44
C TRP A 374 9.68 -7.75 11.66
N PRO A 375 8.83 -8.24 10.75
CA PRO A 375 8.10 -9.50 10.94
C PRO A 375 9.01 -10.72 11.06
N ASN A 376 10.21 -10.67 10.47
CA ASN A 376 11.21 -11.74 10.51
C ASN A 376 12.37 -11.42 11.47
N GLY A 377 12.22 -10.37 12.29
CA GLY A 377 13.29 -9.82 13.12
C GLY A 377 14.14 -8.75 12.41
N ILE A 378 14.83 -7.92 13.19
CA ILE A 378 15.72 -6.86 12.69
C ILE A 378 16.90 -7.47 11.93
N GLN A 379 17.45 -8.54 12.48
CA GLN A 379 18.33 -9.46 11.76
C GLN A 379 17.52 -10.71 11.48
N GLU A 380 17.20 -10.96 10.21
CA GLU A 380 16.38 -12.10 9.81
C GLU A 380 16.98 -13.41 10.32
N GLU A 381 16.11 -14.28 10.85
CA GLU A 381 16.45 -15.59 11.44
C GLU A 381 17.33 -15.56 12.71
N LEU A 382 17.96 -14.42 13.02
CA LEU A 382 18.85 -14.23 14.17
C LEU A 382 18.15 -13.52 15.34
N SER A 383 17.12 -12.74 15.04
CA SER A 383 16.34 -11.99 16.03
C SER A 383 14.87 -12.34 15.92
N GLN A 384 14.16 -12.26 17.05
CA GLN A 384 12.71 -12.44 17.07
C GLN A 384 12.00 -11.25 16.41
N PRO A 385 10.73 -11.41 15.96
CA PRO A 385 9.96 -10.33 15.37
C PRO A 385 9.87 -9.11 16.29
N VAL A 386 9.89 -7.90 15.72
CA VAL A 386 9.88 -6.63 16.47
C VAL A 386 8.80 -5.70 15.93
N ALA A 387 8.09 -5.01 16.82
CA ALA A 387 7.14 -3.96 16.46
C ALA A 387 7.37 -2.71 17.32
N VAL A 388 7.44 -1.55 16.69
CA VAL A 388 7.33 -0.25 17.35
C VAL A 388 5.89 0.23 17.16
N LEU A 389 5.22 0.54 18.27
CA LEU A 389 3.79 0.87 18.35
C LEU A 389 3.63 2.19 19.12
N LEU A 390 3.71 3.32 18.42
CA LEU A 390 3.68 4.66 19.00
C LEU A 390 2.25 5.11 19.23
N ASN A 391 1.93 5.61 20.42
CA ASN A 391 0.59 6.10 20.78
C ASN A 391 -0.54 5.07 20.58
N GLU A 392 -0.20 3.77 20.62
CA GLU A 392 -1.15 2.69 20.40
C GLU A 392 -1.83 2.19 21.67
N GLY A 393 -3.04 1.65 21.50
CA GLY A 393 -3.83 1.07 22.57
C GLY A 393 -3.27 -0.26 23.09
N ALA A 394 -3.72 -0.65 24.29
CA ALA A 394 -3.30 -1.92 24.91
C ALA A 394 -3.75 -3.16 24.12
N ASP A 395 -4.80 -3.02 23.33
CA ASP A 395 -5.32 -4.02 22.39
C ASP A 395 -4.33 -4.31 21.25
N VAL A 396 -3.80 -3.28 20.58
CA VAL A 396 -2.80 -3.45 19.50
C VAL A 396 -1.54 -4.12 20.04
N ILE A 397 -1.06 -3.65 21.20
CA ILE A 397 0.12 -4.21 21.87
C ILE A 397 -0.14 -5.68 22.25
N SER A 398 -1.35 -6.01 22.71
CA SER A 398 -1.70 -7.40 23.05
C SER A 398 -1.69 -8.31 21.83
N ILE A 399 -2.26 -7.86 20.70
CA ILE A 399 -2.24 -8.62 19.43
C ILE A 399 -0.80 -8.87 18.99
N ALA A 400 0.03 -7.83 18.92
CA ALA A 400 1.44 -7.95 18.53
C ALA A 400 2.21 -8.91 19.45
N SER A 401 2.05 -8.78 20.76
CA SER A 401 2.74 -9.64 21.72
C SER A 401 2.29 -11.10 21.64
N GLN A 402 0.99 -11.37 21.47
CA GLN A 402 0.46 -12.72 21.28
C GLN A 402 0.94 -13.36 19.97
N ALA A 403 1.19 -12.53 18.95
CA ALA A 403 1.79 -12.93 17.69
C ALA A 403 3.32 -13.15 17.78
N GLY A 404 3.94 -12.97 18.95
CA GLY A 404 5.37 -13.20 19.17
C GLY A 404 6.27 -12.00 18.91
N TYR A 405 5.71 -10.81 18.68
CA TYR A 405 6.49 -9.59 18.48
C TYR A 405 7.00 -9.02 19.82
N ARG A 406 8.28 -8.63 19.84
CA ARG A 406 8.80 -7.72 20.88
C ARG A 406 8.28 -6.32 20.60
N CYS A 407 7.46 -5.81 21.49
CA CYS A 407 6.79 -4.53 21.31
C CYS A 407 7.53 -3.39 22.02
N PHE A 408 7.69 -2.25 21.35
CA PHE A 408 8.26 -1.02 21.89
C PHE A 408 7.29 0.14 21.68
N THR A 409 7.02 0.91 22.72
CA THR A 409 6.08 2.04 22.65
C THR A 409 6.74 3.41 22.61
N THR A 410 8.08 3.45 22.69
CA THR A 410 8.88 4.66 22.57
C THR A 410 10.10 4.44 21.68
N PRO A 411 10.56 5.46 20.93
CA PRO A 411 11.78 5.37 20.13
C PRO A 411 13.01 5.00 20.96
N ASP A 412 13.14 5.57 22.16
CA ASP A 412 14.31 5.34 23.02
C ASP A 412 14.40 3.89 23.48
N ALA A 413 13.29 3.28 23.90
CA ALA A 413 13.28 1.88 24.33
C ALA A 413 13.63 0.91 23.18
N PHE A 414 13.24 1.25 21.95
CA PHE A 414 13.63 0.49 20.77
C PHE A 414 15.13 0.66 20.47
N ARG A 415 15.66 1.89 20.50
CA ARG A 415 17.08 2.18 20.27
C ARG A 415 17.97 1.46 21.29
N ASP A 416 17.58 1.47 22.56
CA ASP A 416 18.28 0.76 23.63
C ASP A 416 18.39 -0.74 23.31
N TYR A 417 17.28 -1.39 22.93
CA TYR A 417 17.27 -2.80 22.54
C TYR A 417 18.19 -3.10 21.35
N VAL A 418 18.16 -2.27 20.31
CA VAL A 418 19.03 -2.45 19.14
C VAL A 418 20.50 -2.35 19.55
N GLN A 419 20.85 -1.41 20.42
CA GLN A 419 22.21 -1.24 20.89
C GLN A 419 22.67 -2.36 21.83
N SER A 420 21.82 -2.84 22.75
CA SER A 420 22.21 -3.83 23.76
C SER A 420 22.11 -5.27 23.30
N ASP A 421 21.13 -5.59 22.46
CA ASP A 421 20.81 -6.98 22.12
C ASP A 421 21.17 -7.30 20.66
N ILE A 422 20.97 -6.38 19.72
CA ILE A 422 21.17 -6.66 18.28
C ILE A 422 22.63 -6.45 17.87
N LEU A 423 23.18 -5.25 18.09
CA LEU A 423 24.55 -4.91 17.66
C LEU A 423 25.64 -5.63 18.47
N VAL A 424 25.34 -6.01 19.73
CA VAL A 424 26.25 -6.79 20.57
C VAL A 424 26.33 -8.27 20.12
N GLN A 425 25.23 -8.83 19.61
CA GLN A 425 25.23 -10.18 19.04
C GLN A 425 26.03 -10.25 17.74
N GLU A 426 26.03 -9.18 16.94
CA GLU A 426 26.81 -9.10 15.69
C GLU A 426 28.32 -9.13 15.95
N SER A 427 28.78 -8.44 17.00
CA SER A 427 30.19 -8.42 17.41
C SER A 427 30.66 -9.70 18.11
N SER A 428 29.73 -10.57 18.51
CA SER A 428 30.03 -11.91 19.06
C SER A 428 30.04 -13.01 17.98
N SER A 429 29.54 -12.69 16.77
CA SER A 429 29.34 -13.62 15.65
C SER A 429 30.33 -13.39 14.49
N ALA A 430 31.10 -12.28 14.55
CA ALA A 430 32.21 -11.95 13.66
C ALA A 430 33.55 -12.43 14.23
#